data_AF-A0A707J895-F1
#
_entry.id   AF-A0A707J895-F1
#
_cell.length_a   1.000
_cell.length_b   1.000
_cell.length_c   1.000
_cell.angle_alpha   90.00
_cell.angle_beta   90.00
_cell.angle_gamma   90.00
#
_symmetry.space_group_name_H-M   'P 1'
#
loop_
_entity.id
_entity.type
_entity.pdbx_description
1 polymer ?
#
loop_
_entity_poly.entity_id
_entity_poly.type
_entity_poly.pdbx_seq_one_letter_code
_entity_poly.pdbx_strand_id
1 'polypeptide(L)'
;SEQIELLNIRQETHEEYALSRPAGLREALLIVASFLLFFFCLITPDVFVPWMIGGAILLLAAGLWGLFAPPSKSALREIHCLRGTPRRWGLFGENNQEQINNISLGIIDLIYPAHWQPYITQDLGQQTDIDIYLDRHVARQGRFLSLHDEVKNFPLQHWLRSTVIAIGSLLVLFMLLFWIPLDMPIKFTLSWMKGAQTIEATTVKQLEKAGVRVGDTLHLSGKGMCNIHSGATWSGQSNSPFMPFDCSQIIWNDAPALPLPESDLVNKAMALSQAVNRQLHPKPEDDSRVSASLRSAIQKSGMVLLDDFGDIVLKTADLCAAEDECVRLKNALVNLGNSKDWNALVKRANAGKLDGVNVLLRPVSAESLENLVTTSTAPFISRETARAAQSLNSPAPGGFLIASDEGSELVDQTWPSTPLYDYPAQEQWSAFQRLAQTLMQTPFSAEGIVTSVYTDANGTQHISLHRIPDKSGWWRYLGTTLLMLAMIVSAVYNGIQAFRRYQRHRTRMADIQEYYESCLNPRLTVSPEN
;
A
#
# COMPACT_ATOMS: atom_id res chain seq x y z
N SER A 1 2.66 36.41 73.95
CA SER A 1 1.98 35.67 72.87
C SER A 1 2.15 36.49 71.60
N GLU A 2 2.87 35.97 70.61
CA GLU A 2 3.01 36.65 69.33
C GLU A 2 1.63 36.64 68.65
N GLN A 3 1.09 37.82 68.34
CA GLN A 3 -0.20 37.96 67.67
C GLN A 3 0.02 37.83 66.17
N ILE A 4 -0.43 36.72 65.60
CA ILE A 4 -0.59 36.56 64.15
C ILE A 4 -1.99 37.05 63.83
N GLU A 5 -2.09 38.05 62.96
CA GLU A 5 -3.38 38.57 62.51
C GLU A 5 -3.72 37.97 61.14
N LEU A 6 -4.85 37.27 61.05
CA LEU A 6 -5.41 36.88 59.77
C LEU A 6 -6.12 38.11 59.18
N LEU A 7 -5.57 38.67 58.10
CA LEU A 7 -6.13 39.85 57.44
C LEU A 7 -7.30 39.48 56.54
N ASN A 8 -7.11 38.49 55.67
CA ASN A 8 -8.11 38.07 54.69
C ASN A 8 -7.81 36.67 54.14
N ILE A 9 -8.80 36.06 53.51
CA ILE A 9 -8.64 34.84 52.69
C ILE A 9 -8.99 35.24 51.25
N ARG A 10 -8.02 35.08 50.34
CA ARG A 10 -8.21 35.37 48.90
C ARG A 10 -8.08 34.09 48.08
N GLN A 11 -8.69 34.08 46.90
CA GLN A 11 -8.44 33.02 45.92
C GLN A 11 -7.15 33.30 45.15
N GLU A 12 -6.52 32.23 44.68
CA GLU A 12 -5.34 32.27 43.81
C GLU A 12 -5.61 33.10 42.55
N THR A 13 -4.65 33.96 42.19
CA THR A 13 -4.71 34.73 40.94
C THR A 13 -4.43 33.84 39.73
N HIS A 14 -4.78 34.30 38.52
CA HIS A 14 -4.54 33.52 37.30
C HIS A 14 -3.04 33.27 37.06
N GLU A 15 -2.20 34.22 37.47
CA GLU A 15 -0.75 34.15 37.41
C GLU A 15 -0.18 33.12 38.39
N GLU A 16 -0.66 33.10 39.64
CA GLU A 16 -0.26 32.12 40.64
C GLU A 16 -0.70 30.70 40.23
N TYR A 17 -1.92 30.55 39.72
CA TYR A 17 -2.43 29.27 39.20
C TYR A 17 -1.60 28.74 38.02
N ALA A 18 -0.95 29.61 37.24
CA ALA A 18 -0.10 29.18 36.13
C ALA A 18 1.15 28.39 36.60
N LEU A 19 1.61 28.58 37.85
CA LEU A 19 2.73 27.84 38.44
C LEU A 19 2.35 26.41 38.81
N SER A 20 1.10 26.19 39.23
CA SER A 20 0.61 24.86 39.62
C SER A 20 0.06 24.04 38.45
N ARG A 21 -0.23 24.70 37.31
CA ARG A 21 -0.77 24.03 36.12
C ARG A 21 0.27 23.07 35.51
N PRO A 22 -0.09 21.79 35.24
CA PRO A 22 0.81 20.86 34.58
C PRO A 22 1.22 21.35 33.20
N ALA A 23 2.37 20.87 32.70
CA ALA A 23 2.98 21.30 31.45
C ALA A 23 2.17 21.02 30.18
N GLY A 24 0.87 20.68 30.27
CA GLY A 24 -0.12 20.58 29.19
C GLY A 24 0.25 19.60 28.07
N LEU A 25 0.96 18.54 28.44
CA LEU A 25 1.37 17.47 27.53
C LEU A 25 0.18 16.65 27.06
N ARG A 26 -0.87 16.50 27.89
CA ARG A 26 -2.07 15.72 27.56
C ARG A 26 -2.79 16.33 26.36
N GLU A 27 -2.97 17.64 26.36
CA GLU A 27 -3.62 18.39 25.29
C GLU A 27 -2.81 18.33 23.99
N ALA A 28 -1.48 18.41 24.08
CA ALA A 28 -0.59 18.23 22.93
C ALA A 28 -0.71 16.81 22.34
N LEU A 29 -0.79 15.77 23.18
CA LEU A 29 -0.97 14.39 22.73
C LEU A 29 -2.32 14.17 22.05
N LEU A 30 -3.40 14.81 22.53
CA LEU A 30 -4.72 14.74 21.87
C LEU A 30 -4.69 15.34 20.46
N ILE A 31 -3.97 16.46 20.27
CA ILE A 31 -3.79 17.09 18.95
C ILE A 31 -2.98 16.18 18.03
N VAL A 32 -1.89 15.58 18.51
CA VAL A 32 -1.09 14.63 17.72
C VAL A 32 -1.89 13.38 17.36
N ALA A 33 -2.70 12.85 18.28
CA ALA A 33 -3.61 11.74 18.01
C ALA A 33 -4.64 12.09 16.93
N SER A 34 -5.16 13.32 16.92
CA SER A 34 -6.02 13.81 15.85
C SER A 34 -5.32 13.83 14.49
N PHE A 35 -4.07 14.30 14.41
CA PHE A 35 -3.30 14.28 13.17
C PHE A 35 -3.08 12.86 12.63
N LEU A 36 -2.82 11.89 13.52
CA LEU A 36 -2.72 10.48 13.16
C LEU A 36 -4.06 9.92 12.65
N LEU A 37 -5.19 10.26 13.27
CA LEU A 37 -6.49 9.83 12.78
C LEU A 37 -6.81 10.41 11.39
N PHE A 38 -6.48 11.68 11.13
CA PHE A 38 -6.63 12.27 9.79
C PHE A 38 -5.78 11.55 8.75
N PHE A 39 -4.57 11.12 9.11
CA PHE A 39 -3.75 10.29 8.25
C PHE A 39 -4.39 8.92 7.97
N PHE A 40 -4.89 8.23 9.00
CA PHE A 40 -5.55 6.94 8.82
C PHE A 40 -6.82 7.04 7.96
N CYS A 41 -7.56 8.16 8.02
CA CYS A 41 -8.71 8.40 7.14
C CYS A 41 -8.37 8.27 5.65
N LEU A 42 -7.13 8.58 5.26
CA LEU A 42 -6.70 8.57 3.85
C LEU A 42 -6.39 7.17 3.33
N ILE A 43 -6.19 6.20 4.23
CA ILE A 43 -5.74 4.84 3.90
C ILE A 43 -6.88 3.84 4.10
N THR A 44 -7.77 4.08 5.06
CA THR A 44 -8.86 3.16 5.39
C THR A 44 -9.95 3.12 4.31
N PRO A 45 -10.72 2.01 4.19
CA PRO A 45 -11.89 1.92 3.33
C PRO A 45 -12.93 3.01 3.62
N ASP A 46 -13.68 3.42 2.59
CA ASP A 46 -14.61 4.57 2.64
C ASP A 46 -15.70 4.45 3.73
N VAL A 47 -16.04 3.22 4.13
CA VAL A 47 -17.04 2.93 5.17
C VAL A 47 -16.64 3.48 6.55
N PHE A 48 -15.34 3.52 6.86
CA PHE A 48 -14.85 3.94 8.19
C PHE A 48 -14.50 5.43 8.26
N VAL A 49 -14.37 6.09 7.11
CA VAL A 49 -13.97 7.50 6.99
C VAL A 49 -14.82 8.47 7.84
N PRO A 50 -16.18 8.44 7.84
CA PRO A 50 -16.96 9.42 8.60
C PRO A 50 -16.74 9.33 10.12
N TRP A 51 -16.58 8.12 10.65
CA TRP A 51 -16.30 7.88 12.07
C TRP A 51 -14.92 8.39 12.47
N MET A 52 -13.93 8.14 11.63
CA MET A 52 -12.55 8.55 11.86
C MET A 52 -12.40 10.09 11.77
N ILE A 53 -13.05 10.73 10.79
CA ILE A 53 -13.10 12.20 10.68
C ILE A 53 -13.79 12.80 11.90
N GLY A 54 -14.94 12.25 12.30
CA GLY A 54 -15.66 12.70 13.50
C GLY A 54 -14.80 12.61 14.76
N GLY A 55 -14.11 11.48 14.95
CA GLY A 55 -13.17 11.28 16.05
C GLY A 55 -11.99 12.25 16.01
N ALA A 56 -11.40 12.47 14.83
CA ALA A 56 -10.29 13.39 14.64
C ALA A 56 -10.67 14.83 14.99
N ILE A 57 -11.85 15.30 14.56
CA ILE A 57 -12.37 16.64 14.86
C ILE A 57 -12.64 16.79 16.36
N LEU A 58 -13.25 15.80 17.00
CA LEU A 58 -13.54 15.83 18.43
C LEU A 58 -12.26 15.90 19.28
N LEU A 59 -11.23 15.11 18.95
CA LEU A 59 -9.94 15.16 19.64
C LEU A 59 -9.23 16.51 19.43
N LEU A 60 -9.31 17.06 18.22
CA LEU A 60 -8.74 18.38 17.93
C LEU A 60 -9.45 19.48 18.72
N ALA A 61 -10.78 19.46 18.75
CA ALA A 61 -11.58 20.40 19.51
C ALA A 61 -11.31 20.29 21.02
N ALA A 62 -11.23 19.08 21.57
CA ALA A 62 -10.90 18.84 22.97
C ALA A 62 -9.47 19.34 23.32
N GLY A 63 -8.50 19.09 22.44
CA GLY A 63 -7.12 19.56 22.61
C GLY A 63 -7.03 21.09 22.58
N LEU A 64 -7.69 21.75 21.62
CA LEU A 64 -7.74 23.21 21.53
C LEU A 64 -8.48 23.83 22.72
N TRP A 65 -9.61 23.24 23.13
CA TRP A 65 -10.35 23.69 24.30
C TRP A 65 -9.48 23.62 25.56
N GLY A 66 -8.76 22.52 25.77
CA GLY A 66 -7.83 22.40 26.90
C GLY A 66 -6.71 23.44 26.90
N LEU A 67 -6.26 23.91 25.73
CA LEU A 67 -5.22 24.94 25.63
C LEU A 67 -5.72 26.34 25.99
N PHE A 68 -6.94 26.70 25.58
CA PHE A 68 -7.48 28.07 25.70
C PHE A 68 -8.53 28.25 26.82
N ALA A 69 -9.05 27.18 27.40
CA ALA A 69 -10.09 27.30 28.42
C ALA A 69 -9.56 27.97 29.71
N PRO A 70 -10.34 28.91 30.29
CA PRO A 70 -10.01 29.51 31.58
C PRO A 70 -10.12 28.48 32.71
N PRO A 71 -9.39 28.66 33.83
CA PRO A 71 -9.49 27.78 34.98
C PRO A 71 -10.89 27.82 35.59
N SER A 72 -11.37 26.67 36.06
CA SER A 72 -12.61 26.62 36.85
C SER A 72 -12.36 27.20 38.24
N LYS A 73 -13.38 27.84 38.83
CA LYS A 73 -13.28 28.40 40.19
C LYS A 73 -12.95 27.35 41.26
N SER A 74 -13.31 26.09 41.02
CA SER A 74 -12.99 24.95 41.88
C SER A 74 -11.52 24.51 41.84
N ALA A 75 -10.76 24.92 40.81
CA ALA A 75 -9.36 24.57 40.66
C ALA A 75 -8.41 25.58 41.33
N LEU A 76 -8.90 26.79 41.62
CA LEU A 76 -8.14 27.85 42.29
C LEU A 76 -8.03 27.53 43.78
N ARG A 77 -6.81 27.56 44.31
CA ARG A 77 -6.56 27.31 45.74
C ARG A 77 -6.86 28.57 46.58
N GLU A 78 -7.13 28.35 47.86
CA GLU A 78 -7.27 29.43 48.83
C GLU A 78 -5.90 29.85 49.38
N ILE A 79 -5.70 31.16 49.51
CA ILE A 79 -4.50 31.79 50.03
C ILE A 79 -4.88 32.61 51.27
N HIS A 80 -4.17 32.38 52.36
CA HIS A 80 -4.39 33.06 53.63
C HIS A 80 -3.41 34.23 53.75
N CYS A 81 -3.94 35.44 53.88
CA CYS A 81 -3.16 36.66 54.09
C CYS A 81 -2.95 36.87 55.59
N LEU A 82 -1.73 36.65 56.06
CA LEU A 82 -1.35 36.77 57.47
C LEU A 82 -0.44 37.98 57.67
N ARG A 83 -0.54 38.63 58.83
CA ARG A 83 0.39 39.67 59.26
C ARG A 83 1.10 39.22 60.53
N GLY A 84 2.42 39.28 60.52
CA GLY A 84 3.24 38.96 61.69
C GLY A 84 4.73 39.10 61.41
N THR A 85 5.55 38.68 62.37
CA THR A 85 7.02 38.78 62.27
C THR A 85 7.63 37.41 61.96
N PRO A 86 8.12 37.15 60.74
CA PRO A 86 8.79 35.90 60.43
C PRO A 86 10.13 35.86 61.17
N ARG A 87 10.40 34.75 61.87
CA ARG A 87 11.65 34.53 62.61
C ARG A 87 12.33 33.26 62.15
N ARG A 88 13.66 33.33 62.07
CA ARG A 88 14.50 32.18 61.81
C ARG A 88 14.88 31.53 63.13
N TRP A 89 14.54 30.25 63.30
CA TRP A 89 14.96 29.47 64.47
C TRP A 89 16.31 28.82 64.18
N GLY A 90 17.36 29.31 64.86
CA GLY A 90 18.69 28.72 64.80
C GLY A 90 18.82 27.58 65.81
N LEU A 91 18.75 26.33 65.34
CA LEU A 91 19.28 25.20 66.09
C LEU A 91 20.77 25.08 65.72
N PHE A 92 21.66 25.38 66.68
CA PHE A 92 23.10 25.27 66.48
C PHE A 92 23.50 23.80 66.32
N GLY A 93 23.72 23.37 65.08
CA GLY A 93 24.23 22.05 64.69
C GLY A 93 24.83 22.12 63.29
N GLU A 94 25.95 21.41 63.05
CA GLU A 94 26.94 21.65 61.98
C GLU A 94 26.48 21.38 60.53
N ASN A 95 25.19 21.06 60.30
CA ASN A 95 24.64 20.82 58.95
C ASN A 95 23.87 22.05 58.42
N ASN A 96 24.54 22.89 57.62
CA ASN A 96 23.98 24.12 57.03
C ASN A 96 22.77 23.91 56.09
N GLN A 97 22.50 22.69 55.58
CA GLN A 97 21.37 22.44 54.65
C GLN A 97 20.00 22.33 55.33
N GLU A 98 19.91 21.88 56.59
CA GLU A 98 18.64 21.85 57.34
C GLU A 98 18.35 23.14 58.12
N GLN A 99 19.34 24.04 58.23
CA GLN A 99 19.23 25.34 58.89
C GLN A 99 18.44 26.40 58.08
N ILE A 100 18.02 26.07 56.86
CA ILE A 100 17.45 27.01 55.86
C ILE A 100 15.91 26.90 55.78
N ASN A 101 15.32 25.81 56.30
CA ASN A 101 13.88 25.55 56.26
C ASN A 101 13.12 25.92 57.55
N ASN A 102 13.78 26.52 58.54
CA ASN A 102 13.20 26.77 59.88
C ASN A 102 12.80 28.23 60.08
N ILE A 103 12.23 28.87 59.05
CA ILE A 103 11.61 30.19 59.18
C ILE A 103 10.14 29.94 59.54
N SER A 104 9.70 30.43 60.69
CA SER A 104 8.31 30.29 61.11
C SER A 104 7.66 31.66 61.35
N LEU A 105 6.36 31.70 61.13
CA LEU A 105 5.48 32.76 61.57
C LEU A 105 4.73 32.26 62.81
N GLY A 106 5.25 32.58 63.99
CA GLY A 106 4.81 31.99 65.25
C GLY A 106 4.97 30.46 65.26
N ILE A 107 3.85 29.73 65.10
CA ILE A 107 3.79 28.25 65.13
C ILE A 107 3.78 27.64 63.72
N ILE A 108 3.58 28.45 62.67
CA ILE A 108 3.46 27.96 61.30
C ILE A 108 4.83 28.05 60.63
N ASP A 109 5.41 26.91 60.26
CA ASP A 109 6.62 26.88 59.43
C ASP A 109 6.31 27.36 58.02
N LEU A 110 7.17 28.20 57.45
CA LEU A 110 7.01 28.76 56.12
C LEU A 110 7.96 28.08 55.12
N ILE A 111 7.41 27.62 54.00
CA ILE A 111 8.19 26.98 52.92
C ILE A 111 8.37 28.00 51.79
N TYR A 112 9.61 28.42 51.59
CA TYR A 112 9.98 29.41 50.57
C TYR A 112 10.51 28.76 49.28
N PRO A 113 10.27 29.37 48.11
CA PRO A 113 10.95 28.98 46.87
C PRO A 113 12.48 29.08 47.00
N ALA A 114 13.20 28.14 46.39
CA ALA A 114 14.66 28.05 46.50
C ALA A 114 15.38 29.29 45.94
N HIS A 115 14.82 29.98 44.94
CA HIS A 115 15.42 31.17 44.34
C HIS A 115 15.21 32.45 45.15
N TRP A 116 14.34 32.44 46.16
CA TRP A 116 14.11 33.60 47.04
C TRP A 116 15.08 33.65 48.22
N GLN A 117 15.84 32.58 48.47
CA GLN A 117 16.76 32.42 49.60
C GLN A 117 17.68 33.63 49.89
N PRO A 118 18.34 34.27 48.90
CA PRO A 118 19.23 35.40 49.19
C PRO A 118 18.49 36.68 49.60
N TYR A 119 17.18 36.79 49.35
CA TYR A 119 16.40 38.02 49.53
C TYR A 119 15.55 38.04 50.80
N ILE A 120 15.29 36.87 51.41
CA ILE A 120 14.39 36.73 52.57
C ILE A 120 14.94 37.45 53.81
N THR A 121 16.26 37.58 53.95
CA THR A 121 16.90 38.11 55.17
C THR A 121 16.57 39.57 55.48
N GLN A 122 16.17 40.35 54.49
CA GLN A 122 15.87 41.77 54.65
C GLN A 122 14.58 42.03 55.45
N ASP A 123 13.62 41.11 55.33
CA ASP A 123 12.29 41.22 55.94
C ASP A 123 12.16 40.39 57.24
N LEU A 124 13.19 39.62 57.62
CA LEU A 124 13.18 38.83 58.86
C LEU A 124 13.20 39.72 60.11
N GLY A 125 12.35 39.39 61.08
CA GLY A 125 12.25 40.12 62.35
C GLY A 125 11.44 41.43 62.29
N GLN A 126 10.95 41.83 61.11
CA GLN A 126 10.04 42.97 60.94
C GLN A 126 8.59 42.49 60.80
N GLN A 127 7.60 43.35 61.13
CA GLN A 127 6.20 43.01 60.86
C GLN A 127 5.92 43.14 59.36
N THR A 128 5.63 42.02 58.71
CA THR A 128 5.38 41.96 57.26
C THR A 128 4.11 41.19 56.95
N ASP A 129 3.47 41.55 55.86
CA ASP A 129 2.33 40.80 55.31
C ASP A 129 2.86 39.60 54.53
N ILE A 130 2.31 38.42 54.80
CA ILE A 130 2.72 37.15 54.21
C ILE A 130 1.47 36.43 53.71
N ASP A 131 1.45 36.12 52.42
CA ASP A 131 0.41 35.30 51.81
C ASP A 131 0.89 33.86 51.75
N ILE A 132 0.15 32.94 52.35
CA ILE A 132 0.49 31.51 52.38
C ILE A 132 -0.62 30.63 51.81
N TYR A 133 -0.21 29.54 51.18
CA TYR A 133 -1.10 28.44 50.85
C TYR A 133 -1.38 27.57 52.09
N LEU A 134 -2.45 26.78 52.05
CA LEU A 134 -2.79 25.80 53.10
C LEU A 134 -1.67 24.79 53.39
N ASP A 135 -0.81 24.51 52.40
CA ASP A 135 0.32 23.60 52.50
C ASP A 135 1.61 24.27 53.03
N ARG A 136 1.50 25.52 53.51
CA ARG A 136 2.59 26.34 54.08
C ARG A 136 3.56 26.95 53.07
N HIS A 137 3.32 26.81 51.76
CA HIS A 137 4.13 27.54 50.77
C HIS A 137 3.80 29.03 50.78
N VAL A 138 4.83 29.87 50.69
CA VAL A 138 4.68 31.32 50.66
C VAL A 138 4.45 31.80 49.22
N ALA A 139 3.34 32.50 49.00
CA ALA A 139 3.00 33.12 47.72
C ALA A 139 3.52 34.56 47.61
N ARG A 140 3.58 35.28 48.73
CA ARG A 140 4.07 36.66 48.82
C ARG A 140 4.62 36.97 50.21
N GLN A 141 5.68 37.76 50.27
CA GLN A 141 6.21 38.35 51.50
C GLN A 141 6.53 39.83 51.26
N GLY A 142 5.91 40.69 52.07
CA GLY A 142 6.20 42.12 52.08
C GLY A 142 5.88 42.82 50.75
N ARG A 143 6.74 43.77 50.39
CA ARG A 143 6.51 44.68 49.25
C ARG A 143 7.02 44.13 47.92
N PHE A 144 8.14 43.41 47.91
CA PHE A 144 8.86 43.06 46.68
C PHE A 144 8.78 41.57 46.33
N LEU A 145 8.76 40.68 47.32
CA LEU A 145 8.72 39.23 47.06
C LEU A 145 7.28 38.78 46.81
N SER A 146 6.90 38.62 45.55
CA SER A 146 5.58 38.07 45.18
C SER A 146 5.71 37.14 43.97
N LEU A 147 5.08 35.95 44.04
CA LEU A 147 4.99 35.02 42.91
C LEU A 147 4.07 35.57 41.81
N HIS A 148 3.07 36.37 42.18
CA HIS A 148 2.19 37.05 41.24
C HIS A 148 2.96 37.98 40.30
N ASP A 149 3.81 38.87 40.84
CA ASP A 149 4.60 39.81 40.02
C ASP A 149 5.68 39.07 39.23
N GLU A 150 6.26 37.99 39.78
CA GLU A 150 7.21 37.12 39.08
C GLU A 150 6.59 36.55 37.79
N VAL A 151 5.39 35.96 37.87
CA VAL A 151 4.73 35.37 36.69
C VAL A 151 4.21 36.44 35.74
N LYS A 152 3.78 37.59 36.26
CA LYS A 152 3.30 38.72 35.45
C LYS A 152 4.42 39.32 34.59
N ASN A 153 5.60 39.52 35.17
CA ASN A 153 6.76 40.08 34.46
C ASN A 153 7.51 38.99 33.67
N PHE A 154 7.58 37.76 34.20
CA PHE A 154 8.32 36.63 33.64
C PHE A 154 7.43 35.37 33.50
N PRO A 155 6.50 35.36 32.53
CA PRO A 155 5.53 34.29 32.38
C PRO A 155 6.17 32.95 32.03
N LEU A 156 5.63 31.87 32.59
CA LEU A 156 6.06 30.50 32.34
C LEU A 156 5.85 30.09 30.87
N GLN A 157 6.96 29.87 30.16
CA GLN A 157 6.95 29.45 28.77
C GLN A 157 7.01 27.91 28.67
N HIS A 158 5.85 27.29 28.47
CA HIS A 158 5.73 25.85 28.25
C HIS A 158 6.16 25.45 26.83
N TRP A 159 7.46 25.20 26.64
CA TRP A 159 8.05 24.87 25.32
C TRP A 159 7.82 23.41 24.89
N LEU A 160 7.71 22.48 25.84
CA LEU A 160 7.51 21.05 25.54
C LEU A 160 6.24 20.81 24.71
N ARG A 161 5.13 21.51 24.98
CA ARG A 161 3.85 21.34 24.27
C ARG A 161 4.02 21.56 22.77
N SER A 162 4.61 22.70 22.41
CA SER A 162 4.87 23.06 21.02
C SER A 162 5.88 22.12 20.37
N THR A 163 6.84 21.61 21.14
CA THR A 163 7.81 20.60 20.65
C THR A 163 7.13 19.29 20.31
N VAL A 164 6.24 18.79 21.17
CA VAL A 164 5.47 17.55 20.92
C VAL A 164 4.59 17.68 19.67
N ILE A 165 3.90 18.81 19.49
CA ILE A 165 3.07 19.05 18.30
C ILE A 165 3.93 19.16 17.03
N ALA A 166 5.10 19.80 17.10
CA ALA A 166 6.03 19.89 15.98
C ALA A 166 6.58 18.51 15.59
N ILE A 167 6.97 17.68 16.56
CA ILE A 167 7.42 16.31 16.31
C ILE A 167 6.28 15.46 15.74
N GLY A 168 5.07 15.56 16.29
CA GLY A 168 3.91 14.82 15.80
C GLY A 168 3.51 15.19 14.37
N SER A 169 3.57 16.48 14.02
CA SER A 169 3.31 16.93 12.64
C SER A 169 4.41 16.49 11.66
N LEU A 170 5.68 16.52 12.06
CA LEU A 170 6.78 15.97 11.27
C LEU A 170 6.65 14.46 11.05
N LEU A 171 6.22 13.72 12.07
CA LEU A 171 5.96 12.28 11.97
C LEU A 171 4.87 12.00 10.93
N VAL A 172 3.73 12.69 10.99
CA VAL A 172 2.65 12.51 10.01
C VAL A 172 3.10 12.93 8.61
N LEU A 173 3.87 14.01 8.49
CA LEU A 173 4.45 14.44 7.22
C LEU A 173 5.37 13.36 6.63
N PHE A 174 6.25 12.78 7.45
CA PHE A 174 7.09 11.65 7.03
C PHE A 174 6.25 10.45 6.59
N MET A 175 5.21 10.08 7.34
CA MET A 175 4.32 8.99 6.95
C MET A 175 3.61 9.28 5.61
N LEU A 176 3.14 10.51 5.37
CA LEU A 176 2.56 10.92 4.09
C LEU A 176 3.55 10.80 2.93
N LEU A 177 4.82 11.18 3.14
CA LEU A 177 5.85 11.11 2.11
C LEU A 177 6.23 9.68 1.71
N PHE A 178 6.24 8.75 2.68
CA PHE A 178 6.69 7.38 2.45
C PHE A 178 5.56 6.41 2.07
N TRP A 179 4.35 6.60 2.60
CA TRP A 179 3.22 5.69 2.31
C TRP A 179 2.35 6.12 1.13
N ILE A 180 2.38 7.39 0.73
CA ILE A 180 1.57 7.87 -0.40
C ILE A 180 2.50 8.19 -1.56
N PRO A 181 2.37 7.52 -2.73
CA PRO A 181 3.19 7.84 -3.90
C PRO A 181 2.85 9.24 -4.42
N LEU A 182 3.63 10.24 -4.01
CA LEU A 182 3.46 11.66 -4.34
C LEU A 182 3.83 12.03 -5.79
N ASP A 183 4.40 11.09 -6.55
CA ASP A 183 4.74 11.30 -7.96
C ASP A 183 3.51 11.57 -8.84
N MET A 184 2.34 11.13 -8.40
CA MET A 184 1.08 11.23 -9.13
C MET A 184 0.45 12.65 -9.05
N PRO A 185 0.14 13.24 -7.87
CA PRO A 185 -0.56 14.53 -7.78
C PRO A 185 0.22 15.72 -8.38
N ILE A 186 1.55 15.71 -8.33
CA ILE A 186 2.37 16.80 -8.88
C ILE A 186 2.29 16.82 -10.42
N LYS A 187 2.36 15.64 -11.06
CA LYS A 187 2.18 15.52 -12.52
C LYS A 187 0.77 15.92 -12.95
N PHE A 188 -0.26 15.59 -12.15
CA PHE A 188 -1.64 16.00 -12.41
C PHE A 188 -1.85 17.52 -12.32
N THR A 189 -1.35 18.19 -11.26
CA THR A 189 -1.48 19.65 -11.14
C THR A 189 -0.74 20.39 -12.25
N LEU A 190 0.41 19.87 -12.67
CA LEU A 190 1.21 20.46 -13.76
C LEU A 190 0.59 20.21 -15.15
N SER A 191 -0.07 19.06 -15.36
CA SER A 191 -0.76 18.73 -16.61
C SER A 191 -2.08 19.49 -16.77
N TRP A 192 -2.88 19.58 -15.72
CA TRP A 192 -4.15 20.30 -15.74
C TRP A 192 -3.94 21.79 -16.05
N MET A 193 -2.85 22.38 -15.54
CA MET A 193 -2.45 23.75 -15.84
C MET A 193 -1.98 23.96 -17.29
N LYS A 194 -1.58 22.88 -17.99
CA LYS A 194 -1.17 22.90 -19.41
C LYS A 194 -2.31 22.70 -20.41
N GLY A 195 -3.55 22.54 -19.93
CA GLY A 195 -4.73 22.41 -20.79
C GLY A 195 -4.94 21.00 -21.34
N ALA A 196 -4.88 19.98 -20.47
CA ALA A 196 -5.21 18.60 -20.80
C ALA A 196 -6.58 18.49 -21.49
N GLN A 197 -6.64 17.74 -22.60
CA GLN A 197 -7.88 17.52 -23.37
C GLN A 197 -8.41 16.11 -23.16
N THR A 198 -9.74 15.96 -23.20
CA THR A 198 -10.44 14.68 -23.28
C THR A 198 -10.49 14.24 -24.73
N ILE A 199 -9.72 13.22 -25.09
CA ILE A 199 -9.70 12.64 -26.44
C ILE A 199 -10.51 11.36 -26.41
N GLU A 200 -11.64 11.37 -27.11
CA GLU A 200 -12.44 10.18 -27.39
C GLU A 200 -12.07 9.66 -28.78
N ALA A 201 -11.61 8.41 -28.86
CA ALA A 201 -11.29 7.79 -30.13
C ALA A 201 -11.88 6.38 -30.22
N THR A 202 -12.63 6.13 -31.29
CA THR A 202 -13.21 4.82 -31.60
C THR A 202 -12.48 4.11 -32.74
N THR A 203 -11.53 4.80 -33.37
CA THR A 203 -10.76 4.31 -34.52
C THR A 203 -9.29 4.73 -34.43
N VAL A 204 -8.40 3.91 -34.99
CA VAL A 204 -6.94 4.14 -35.02
C VAL A 204 -6.63 5.52 -35.66
N LYS A 205 -7.29 5.84 -36.77
CA LYS A 205 -7.10 7.11 -37.50
C LYS A 205 -7.53 8.35 -36.71
N GLN A 206 -8.56 8.24 -35.87
CA GLN A 206 -8.98 9.34 -34.99
C GLN A 206 -7.91 9.61 -33.93
N LEU A 207 -7.35 8.56 -33.33
CA LEU A 207 -6.31 8.68 -32.32
C LEU A 207 -5.01 9.26 -32.91
N GLU A 208 -4.63 8.82 -34.12
CA GLU A 208 -3.48 9.34 -34.85
C GLU A 208 -3.63 10.84 -35.18
N LYS A 209 -4.82 11.25 -35.63
CA LYS A 209 -5.11 12.65 -35.95
C LYS A 209 -5.17 13.55 -34.70
N ALA A 210 -5.60 13.01 -33.56
CA ALA A 210 -5.71 13.76 -32.31
C ALA A 210 -4.34 14.12 -31.72
N GLY A 211 -3.32 13.28 -31.94
CA GLY A 211 -1.95 13.57 -31.52
C GLY A 211 -1.78 13.58 -29.99
N VAL A 212 -1.87 12.40 -29.39
CA VAL A 212 -1.84 12.17 -27.93
C VAL A 212 -0.60 12.76 -27.26
N ARG A 213 -0.79 13.45 -26.13
CA ARG A 213 0.28 13.98 -25.29
C ARG A 213 0.20 13.43 -23.87
N VAL A 214 1.35 13.46 -23.19
CA VAL A 214 1.42 13.12 -21.76
C VAL A 214 0.55 14.10 -20.98
N GLY A 215 -0.40 13.55 -20.21
CA GLY A 215 -1.32 14.31 -19.40
C GLY A 215 -2.74 14.46 -19.96
N ASP A 216 -2.98 14.05 -21.21
CA ASP A 216 -4.33 13.98 -21.78
C ASP A 216 -5.14 12.85 -21.15
N THR A 217 -6.45 13.02 -21.10
CA THR A 217 -7.41 11.98 -20.71
C THR A 217 -7.91 11.28 -21.97
N LEU A 218 -7.71 9.96 -22.07
CA LEU A 218 -8.18 9.16 -23.19
C LEU A 218 -9.39 8.32 -22.78
N HIS A 219 -10.38 8.28 -23.66
CA HIS A 219 -11.45 7.29 -23.63
C HIS A 219 -11.45 6.57 -24.99
N LEU A 220 -10.84 5.40 -25.01
CA LEU A 220 -10.62 4.60 -26.20
C LEU A 220 -11.56 3.42 -26.19
N SER A 221 -12.28 3.21 -27.29
CA SER A 221 -13.04 1.98 -27.50
C SER A 221 -12.77 1.44 -28.89
N GLY A 222 -12.52 0.14 -29.00
CA GLY A 222 -12.09 -0.43 -30.26
C GLY A 222 -12.04 -1.94 -30.22
N LYS A 223 -11.56 -2.52 -31.32
CA LYS A 223 -11.18 -3.93 -31.37
C LYS A 223 -9.67 -4.00 -31.52
N GLY A 224 -9.03 -4.77 -30.65
CA GLY A 224 -7.59 -4.94 -30.62
C GLY A 224 -7.21 -6.36 -30.29
N MET A 225 -5.91 -6.61 -30.31
CA MET A 225 -5.29 -7.88 -29.95
C MET A 225 -4.62 -7.71 -28.58
N CYS A 226 -4.88 -8.62 -27.64
CA CYS A 226 -4.12 -8.65 -26.40
C CYS A 226 -2.65 -8.97 -26.72
N ASN A 227 -1.72 -8.26 -26.08
CA ASN A 227 -0.30 -8.50 -26.28
C ASN A 227 0.08 -9.91 -25.78
N ILE A 228 1.15 -10.49 -26.30
CA ILE A 228 1.63 -11.81 -25.87
C ILE A 228 2.94 -11.65 -25.13
N HIS A 229 3.02 -12.25 -23.95
CA HIS A 229 4.20 -12.13 -23.12
C HIS A 229 5.38 -12.93 -23.71
N SER A 230 6.49 -12.26 -24.03
CA SER A 230 7.81 -12.89 -24.15
C SER A 230 8.64 -12.54 -22.93
N GLY A 231 8.93 -13.51 -22.06
CA GLY A 231 9.56 -13.26 -20.77
C GLY A 231 10.84 -12.43 -20.87
N ALA A 232 10.88 -11.30 -20.14
CA ALA A 232 12.07 -10.80 -19.43
C ALA A 232 11.89 -9.46 -18.68
N THR A 233 10.93 -8.58 -18.99
CA THR A 233 11.10 -7.14 -18.64
C THR A 233 9.92 -6.39 -18.01
N TRP A 234 8.96 -7.04 -17.34
CA TRP A 234 7.99 -6.28 -16.53
C TRP A 234 7.51 -6.98 -15.25
N SER A 235 7.28 -6.20 -14.20
CA SER A 235 6.99 -6.60 -12.81
C SER A 235 5.51 -6.55 -12.41
N GLY A 236 4.60 -6.43 -13.39
CA GLY A 236 3.16 -6.57 -13.17
C GLY A 236 2.79 -8.05 -13.09
N GLN A 237 2.26 -8.48 -11.94
CA GLN A 237 1.71 -9.80 -11.60
C GLN A 237 1.86 -10.92 -12.66
N SER A 238 2.74 -11.89 -12.36
CA SER A 238 3.09 -13.04 -13.20
C SER A 238 1.99 -14.09 -13.41
N ASN A 239 0.71 -13.75 -13.20
CA ASN A 239 -0.39 -14.71 -13.19
C ASN A 239 -1.64 -14.13 -13.85
N SER A 240 -1.52 -13.74 -15.14
CA SER A 240 -2.70 -13.40 -15.94
C SER A 240 -3.52 -14.67 -16.20
N PRO A 241 -4.85 -14.64 -16.01
CA PRO A 241 -5.73 -15.79 -16.28
C PRO A 241 -5.78 -16.16 -17.79
N PHE A 242 -5.35 -15.25 -18.67
CA PHE A 242 -5.32 -15.45 -20.13
C PHE A 242 -3.97 -15.92 -20.68
N MET A 243 -3.01 -16.29 -19.81
CA MET A 243 -1.68 -16.73 -20.22
C MET A 243 -1.73 -17.75 -21.38
N PRO A 244 -1.02 -17.50 -22.50
CA PRO A 244 0.10 -16.57 -22.66
C PRO A 244 -0.24 -15.12 -23.08
N PHE A 245 -1.53 -14.78 -23.21
CA PHE A 245 -1.97 -13.43 -23.56
C PHE A 245 -2.02 -12.52 -22.33
N ASP A 246 -1.61 -11.27 -22.50
CA ASP A 246 -1.64 -10.20 -21.51
C ASP A 246 -2.57 -9.09 -22.01
N CYS A 247 -3.82 -9.09 -21.52
CA CYS A 247 -4.84 -8.10 -21.86
C CYS A 247 -4.73 -6.79 -21.05
N SER A 248 -3.68 -6.61 -20.23
CA SER A 248 -3.32 -5.29 -19.70
C SER A 248 -2.64 -4.41 -20.76
N GLN A 249 -2.21 -5.03 -21.87
CA GLN A 249 -1.61 -4.38 -23.02
C GLN A 249 -2.36 -4.76 -24.29
N ILE A 250 -2.81 -3.78 -25.05
CA ILE A 250 -3.59 -3.99 -26.26
C ILE A 250 -2.88 -3.38 -27.44
N ILE A 251 -2.67 -4.21 -28.47
CA ILE A 251 -2.21 -3.79 -29.78
C ILE A 251 -3.46 -3.38 -30.57
N TRP A 252 -3.52 -2.12 -30.95
CA TRP A 252 -4.60 -1.55 -31.75
C TRP A 252 -4.07 -1.03 -33.08
N ASN A 253 -4.37 -1.77 -34.15
CA ASN A 253 -3.98 -1.44 -35.52
C ASN A 253 -5.09 -1.80 -36.52
N ASP A 254 -4.99 -1.26 -37.75
CA ASP A 254 -5.90 -1.56 -38.86
C ASP A 254 -5.41 -2.76 -39.71
N ALA A 255 -4.45 -3.54 -39.20
CA ALA A 255 -3.87 -4.68 -39.92
C ALA A 255 -4.82 -5.88 -39.93
N PRO A 256 -4.80 -6.73 -40.97
CA PRO A 256 -5.57 -7.96 -40.96
C PRO A 256 -5.10 -8.85 -39.80
N ALA A 257 -6.05 -9.53 -39.14
CA ALA A 257 -5.72 -10.43 -38.05
C ALA A 257 -4.79 -11.55 -38.54
N LEU A 258 -3.86 -11.93 -37.67
CA LEU A 258 -2.97 -13.05 -37.92
C LEU A 258 -3.80 -14.32 -38.12
N PRO A 259 -3.45 -15.19 -39.09
CA PRO A 259 -4.12 -16.47 -39.25
C PRO A 259 -3.95 -17.31 -37.97
N LEU A 260 -4.95 -18.14 -37.69
CA LEU A 260 -4.85 -19.08 -36.58
C LEU A 260 -3.65 -20.01 -36.82
N PRO A 261 -2.88 -20.34 -35.78
CA PRO A 261 -1.74 -21.23 -35.92
C PRO A 261 -2.21 -22.63 -36.28
N GLU A 262 -1.58 -23.19 -37.30
CA GLU A 262 -1.73 -24.58 -37.75
C GLU A 262 -0.40 -25.32 -37.58
N SER A 263 -0.44 -26.58 -37.16
CA SER A 263 0.75 -27.41 -36.99
C SER A 263 0.49 -28.85 -37.43
N ASP A 264 1.24 -29.29 -38.45
CA ASP A 264 1.18 -30.65 -38.96
C ASP A 264 1.59 -31.69 -37.89
N LEU A 265 2.52 -31.33 -37.00
CA LEU A 265 2.95 -32.20 -35.90
C LEU A 265 1.82 -32.41 -34.89
N VAL A 266 1.09 -31.35 -34.55
CA VAL A 266 -0.07 -31.45 -33.66
C VAL A 266 -1.19 -32.25 -34.33
N ASN A 267 -1.45 -32.02 -35.61
CA ASN A 267 -2.44 -32.79 -36.38
C ASN A 267 -2.12 -34.29 -36.37
N LYS A 268 -0.85 -34.67 -36.57
CA LYS A 268 -0.38 -36.06 -36.47
C LYS A 268 -0.52 -36.63 -35.06
N ALA A 269 -0.13 -35.87 -34.03
CA ALA A 269 -0.25 -36.28 -32.63
C ALA A 269 -1.70 -36.49 -32.21
N MET A 270 -2.59 -35.59 -32.61
CA MET A 270 -4.03 -35.69 -32.39
C MET A 270 -4.63 -36.86 -33.15
N ALA A 271 -4.25 -37.07 -34.41
CA ALA A 271 -4.72 -38.20 -35.20
C ALA A 271 -4.33 -39.55 -34.57
N LEU A 272 -3.11 -39.68 -34.04
CA LEU A 272 -2.66 -40.87 -33.32
C LEU A 272 -3.49 -41.08 -32.04
N SER A 273 -3.62 -40.04 -31.22
CA SER A 273 -4.37 -40.11 -29.96
C SER A 273 -5.84 -40.44 -30.18
N GLN A 274 -6.47 -39.83 -31.19
CA GLN A 274 -7.86 -40.10 -31.57
C GLN A 274 -8.03 -41.51 -32.15
N ALA A 275 -7.10 -42.00 -32.98
CA ALA A 275 -7.16 -43.35 -33.51
C ALA A 275 -7.11 -44.40 -32.39
N VAL A 276 -6.21 -44.22 -31.42
CA VAL A 276 -6.10 -45.12 -30.26
C VAL A 276 -7.34 -45.05 -29.39
N ASN A 277 -7.81 -43.84 -29.04
CA ASN A 277 -9.02 -43.66 -28.23
C ASN A 277 -10.26 -44.27 -28.91
N ARG A 278 -10.43 -44.05 -30.23
CA ARG A 278 -11.54 -44.61 -31.02
C ARG A 278 -11.54 -46.14 -31.01
N GLN A 279 -10.38 -46.77 -31.14
CA GLN A 279 -10.29 -48.24 -31.15
C GLN A 279 -10.45 -48.85 -29.75
N LEU A 280 -9.99 -48.17 -28.69
CA LEU A 280 -10.13 -48.64 -27.31
C LEU A 280 -11.55 -48.43 -26.75
N HIS A 281 -12.19 -47.31 -27.13
CA HIS A 281 -13.52 -46.91 -26.67
C HIS A 281 -14.46 -46.66 -27.86
N PRO A 282 -14.82 -47.69 -28.64
CA PRO A 282 -15.62 -47.53 -29.86
C PRO A 282 -17.04 -47.09 -29.54
N LYS A 283 -17.56 -46.12 -30.31
CA LYS A 283 -18.96 -45.71 -30.25
C LYS A 283 -19.82 -46.63 -31.14
N PRO A 284 -21.13 -46.76 -30.87
CA PRO A 284 -22.01 -47.64 -31.65
C PRO A 284 -22.13 -47.27 -33.13
N GLU A 285 -21.78 -46.03 -33.51
CA GLU A 285 -21.80 -45.52 -34.89
C GLU A 285 -20.48 -45.69 -35.65
N ASP A 286 -19.40 -46.16 -35.00
CA ASP A 286 -18.11 -46.32 -35.66
C ASP A 286 -18.13 -47.52 -36.63
N ASP A 287 -17.85 -47.26 -37.91
CA ASP A 287 -17.68 -48.26 -38.98
C ASP A 287 -16.48 -49.17 -38.67
N SER A 288 -16.77 -50.19 -37.90
CA SER A 288 -15.79 -51.18 -37.49
C SER A 288 -15.72 -52.33 -38.50
N ARG A 289 -14.52 -52.84 -38.77
CA ARG A 289 -14.33 -53.98 -39.70
C ARG A 289 -14.82 -55.33 -39.15
N VAL A 290 -15.44 -55.35 -37.96
CA VAL A 290 -15.87 -56.55 -37.24
C VAL A 290 -17.36 -56.47 -36.89
N SER A 291 -18.08 -57.59 -36.99
CA SER A 291 -19.53 -57.64 -36.73
C SER A 291 -19.87 -57.25 -35.28
N ALA A 292 -20.97 -56.51 -35.11
CA ALA A 292 -21.42 -56.01 -33.80
C ALA A 292 -21.64 -57.14 -32.76
N SER A 293 -22.03 -58.34 -33.22
CA SER A 293 -22.21 -59.52 -32.38
C SER A 293 -20.89 -60.03 -31.79
N LEU A 294 -19.82 -60.10 -32.59
CA LEU A 294 -18.50 -60.55 -32.12
C LEU A 294 -17.88 -59.53 -31.14
N ARG A 295 -18.05 -58.24 -31.42
CA ARG A 295 -17.58 -57.17 -30.53
C ARG A 295 -18.28 -57.21 -29.17
N SER A 296 -19.61 -57.39 -29.15
CA SER A 296 -20.36 -57.49 -27.91
C SER A 296 -19.99 -58.73 -27.08
N ALA A 297 -19.64 -59.84 -27.73
CA ALA A 297 -19.15 -61.05 -27.06
C ALA A 297 -17.77 -60.84 -26.41
N ILE A 298 -16.87 -60.14 -27.11
CA ILE A 298 -15.52 -59.82 -26.62
C ILE A 298 -15.59 -58.81 -25.46
N GLN A 299 -16.44 -57.78 -25.55
CA GLN A 299 -16.67 -56.84 -24.44
C GLN A 299 -17.26 -57.53 -23.21
N LYS A 300 -18.22 -58.46 -23.40
CA LYS A 300 -18.75 -59.29 -22.31
C LYS A 300 -17.68 -60.18 -21.66
N SER A 301 -16.63 -60.55 -22.39
CA SER A 301 -15.48 -61.29 -21.86
C SER A 301 -14.46 -60.41 -21.11
N GLY A 302 -14.68 -59.10 -21.05
CA GLY A 302 -13.78 -58.16 -20.38
C GLY A 302 -12.48 -57.89 -21.15
N MET A 303 -12.42 -58.19 -22.45
CA MET A 303 -11.27 -57.93 -23.32
C MET A 303 -11.59 -56.75 -24.25
N VAL A 304 -10.57 -55.95 -24.58
CA VAL A 304 -10.66 -54.84 -25.54
C VAL A 304 -10.04 -55.28 -26.86
N LEU A 305 -10.71 -55.01 -27.97
CA LEU A 305 -10.25 -55.38 -29.31
C LEU A 305 -9.75 -54.13 -30.05
N LEU A 306 -8.50 -54.17 -30.52
CA LEU A 306 -8.00 -53.26 -31.55
C LEU A 306 -8.30 -53.87 -32.92
N ASP A 307 -9.15 -53.21 -33.70
CA ASP A 307 -9.61 -53.68 -35.00
C ASP A 307 -8.75 -53.17 -36.17
N ASP A 308 -7.93 -52.14 -35.95
CA ASP A 308 -6.96 -51.62 -36.93
C ASP A 308 -5.62 -51.27 -36.27
N PHE A 309 -4.89 -52.31 -35.85
CA PHE A 309 -3.56 -52.16 -35.28
C PHE A 309 -2.56 -51.54 -36.29
N GLY A 310 -2.76 -51.76 -37.59
CA GLY A 310 -1.93 -51.19 -38.65
C GLY A 310 -1.96 -49.67 -38.66
N ASP A 311 -3.15 -49.06 -38.55
CA ASP A 311 -3.33 -47.61 -38.51
C ASP A 311 -2.57 -46.96 -37.33
N ILE A 312 -2.60 -47.58 -36.14
CA ILE A 312 -1.85 -47.08 -34.97
C ILE A 312 -0.34 -47.09 -35.23
N VAL A 313 0.18 -48.16 -35.85
CA VAL A 313 1.61 -48.28 -36.19
C VAL A 313 2.00 -47.21 -37.21
N LEU A 314 1.21 -46.99 -38.25
CA LEU A 314 1.48 -46.00 -39.29
C LEU A 314 1.44 -44.57 -38.73
N LYS A 315 0.41 -44.21 -37.97
CA LYS A 315 0.32 -42.89 -37.33
C LYS A 315 1.45 -42.65 -36.31
N THR A 316 1.89 -43.69 -35.62
CA THR A 316 3.06 -43.59 -34.73
C THR A 316 4.35 -43.38 -35.52
N ALA A 317 4.51 -44.02 -36.67
CA ALA A 317 5.66 -43.80 -37.55
C ALA A 317 5.67 -42.38 -38.14
N ASP A 318 4.50 -41.83 -38.47
CA ASP A 318 4.36 -40.48 -39.04
C ASP A 318 4.68 -39.37 -38.03
N LEU A 319 4.38 -39.59 -36.74
CA LEU A 319 4.69 -38.66 -35.65
C LEU A 319 6.14 -38.81 -35.16
N CYS A 320 6.58 -40.04 -34.92
CA CYS A 320 7.84 -40.35 -34.24
C CYS A 320 8.91 -40.78 -35.26
N ALA A 321 9.25 -39.87 -36.18
CA ALA A 321 10.11 -40.18 -37.32
C ALA A 321 11.57 -40.44 -36.91
N ALA A 322 12.08 -39.75 -35.88
CA ALA A 322 13.45 -39.95 -35.41
C ALA A 322 13.59 -41.22 -34.56
N GLU A 323 14.78 -41.85 -34.56
CA GLU A 323 15.01 -43.12 -33.84
C GLU A 323 14.86 -42.97 -32.31
N ASP A 324 15.21 -41.80 -31.78
CA ASP A 324 15.17 -41.44 -30.36
C ASP A 324 13.80 -40.95 -29.87
N GLU A 325 12.86 -40.67 -30.79
CA GLU A 325 11.50 -40.26 -30.45
C GLU A 325 10.59 -41.46 -30.15
N CYS A 326 9.76 -41.32 -29.11
CA CYS A 326 8.72 -42.29 -28.73
C CYS A 326 9.21 -43.72 -28.46
N VAL A 327 10.46 -43.90 -28.00
CA VAL A 327 11.09 -45.23 -27.80
C VAL A 327 10.20 -46.20 -27.00
N ARG A 328 9.57 -45.71 -25.92
CA ARG A 328 8.68 -46.53 -25.08
C ARG A 328 7.45 -47.01 -25.83
N LEU A 329 6.81 -46.13 -26.60
CA LEU A 329 5.64 -46.46 -27.42
C LEU A 329 6.02 -47.41 -28.56
N LYS A 330 7.12 -47.16 -29.27
CA LYS A 330 7.64 -48.04 -30.32
C LYS A 330 7.89 -49.46 -29.80
N ASN A 331 8.56 -49.58 -28.65
CA ASN A 331 8.82 -50.89 -28.04
C ASN A 331 7.53 -51.60 -27.60
N ALA A 332 6.56 -50.87 -27.04
CA ALA A 332 5.27 -51.45 -26.70
C ALA A 332 4.53 -51.99 -27.94
N LEU A 333 4.51 -51.23 -29.03
CA LEU A 333 3.88 -51.65 -30.29
C LEU A 333 4.62 -52.83 -30.95
N VAL A 334 5.94 -52.89 -30.89
CA VAL A 334 6.72 -54.05 -31.39
C VAL A 334 6.37 -55.33 -30.63
N ASN A 335 6.23 -55.24 -29.31
CA ASN A 335 5.83 -56.37 -28.46
C ASN A 335 4.39 -56.80 -28.73
N LEU A 336 3.46 -55.85 -28.89
CA LEU A 336 2.05 -56.14 -29.21
C LEU A 336 1.88 -56.73 -30.61
N GLY A 337 2.65 -56.26 -31.59
CA GLY A 337 2.63 -56.73 -32.98
C GLY A 337 3.44 -57.99 -33.23
N ASN A 338 4.07 -58.58 -32.20
CA ASN A 338 4.97 -59.73 -32.30
C ASN A 338 5.98 -59.61 -33.47
N SER A 339 6.62 -58.44 -33.56
CA SER A 339 7.63 -58.12 -34.58
C SER A 339 9.03 -58.14 -33.96
N LYS A 340 10.06 -58.33 -34.81
CA LYS A 340 11.45 -58.33 -34.36
C LYS A 340 11.92 -56.93 -33.95
N ASP A 341 11.64 -55.93 -34.80
CA ASP A 341 12.09 -54.54 -34.65
C ASP A 341 11.01 -53.58 -35.18
N TRP A 342 11.11 -52.29 -34.80
CA TRP A 342 10.19 -51.22 -35.24
C TRP A 342 10.10 -51.13 -36.78
N ASN A 343 11.25 -51.10 -37.46
CA ASN A 343 11.30 -51.01 -38.92
C ASN A 343 10.62 -52.20 -39.63
N ALA A 344 10.73 -53.39 -39.05
CA ALA A 344 10.04 -54.58 -39.56
C ALA A 344 8.53 -54.49 -39.35
N LEU A 345 8.08 -53.90 -38.24
CA LEU A 345 6.65 -53.70 -37.96
C LEU A 345 6.03 -52.69 -38.92
N VAL A 346 6.68 -51.52 -39.10
CA VAL A 346 6.22 -50.48 -40.04
C VAL A 346 6.17 -51.01 -41.47
N LYS A 347 7.16 -51.81 -41.90
CA LYS A 347 7.15 -52.44 -43.23
C LYS A 347 5.98 -53.42 -43.42
N ARG A 348 5.57 -54.13 -42.36
CA ARG A 348 4.39 -55.02 -42.40
C ARG A 348 3.09 -54.21 -42.45
N ALA A 349 3.01 -53.11 -41.70
CA ALA A 349 1.88 -52.19 -41.73
C ALA A 349 1.67 -51.59 -43.13
N ASN A 350 2.74 -51.03 -43.73
CA ASN A 350 2.70 -50.47 -45.08
C ASN A 350 2.36 -51.48 -46.18
N ALA A 351 2.69 -52.76 -45.98
CA ALA A 351 2.36 -53.82 -46.93
C ALA A 351 0.92 -54.35 -46.77
N GLY A 352 0.09 -53.75 -45.91
CA GLY A 352 -1.27 -54.23 -45.59
C GLY A 352 -1.30 -55.58 -44.88
N LYS A 353 -0.15 -56.10 -44.41
CA LYS A 353 -0.07 -57.41 -43.74
C LYS A 353 -0.61 -57.40 -42.32
N LEU A 354 -0.92 -56.22 -41.79
CA LEU A 354 -1.58 -56.03 -40.49
C LEU A 354 -3.09 -55.79 -40.62
N ASP A 355 -3.62 -55.66 -41.85
CA ASP A 355 -5.06 -55.56 -42.09
C ASP A 355 -5.75 -56.88 -41.69
N GLY A 356 -6.61 -56.83 -40.67
CA GLY A 356 -7.30 -57.99 -40.10
C GLY A 356 -6.59 -58.66 -38.92
N VAL A 357 -5.44 -58.13 -38.46
CA VAL A 357 -4.82 -58.57 -37.21
C VAL A 357 -5.53 -57.90 -36.03
N ASN A 358 -6.45 -58.66 -35.46
CA ASN A 358 -7.21 -58.28 -34.27
C ASN A 358 -6.36 -58.50 -33.01
N VAL A 359 -5.92 -57.42 -32.36
CA VAL A 359 -5.16 -57.51 -31.12
C VAL A 359 -6.13 -57.44 -29.95
N LEU A 360 -6.15 -58.51 -29.14
CA LEU A 360 -6.95 -58.60 -27.93
C LEU A 360 -6.11 -58.16 -26.72
N LEU A 361 -6.53 -57.08 -26.09
CA LEU A 361 -5.90 -56.51 -24.91
C LEU A 361 -6.75 -56.76 -23.67
N ARG A 362 -6.08 -56.99 -22.54
CA ARG A 362 -6.72 -56.87 -21.23
C ARG A 362 -6.99 -55.39 -20.95
N PRO A 363 -8.00 -55.03 -20.13
CA PRO A 363 -8.35 -53.64 -19.84
C PRO A 363 -7.15 -52.81 -19.33
N VAL A 364 -6.35 -53.40 -18.43
CA VAL A 364 -5.13 -52.77 -17.89
C VAL A 364 -4.08 -52.50 -18.97
N SER A 365 -3.96 -53.39 -19.95
CA SER A 365 -3.03 -53.23 -21.07
C SER A 365 -3.52 -52.18 -22.08
N ALA A 366 -4.83 -52.10 -22.29
CA ALA A 366 -5.47 -51.05 -23.09
C ALA A 366 -5.27 -49.67 -22.46
N GLU A 367 -5.53 -49.53 -21.15
CA GLU A 367 -5.31 -48.29 -20.40
C GLU A 367 -3.82 -47.90 -20.37
N SER A 368 -2.92 -48.87 -20.23
CA SER A 368 -1.47 -48.63 -20.30
C SER A 368 -1.04 -48.14 -21.68
N LEU A 369 -1.61 -48.69 -22.77
CA LEU A 369 -1.37 -48.21 -24.13
C LEU A 369 -1.88 -46.78 -24.32
N GLU A 370 -3.08 -46.47 -23.84
CA GLU A 370 -3.67 -45.13 -23.90
C GLU A 370 -2.82 -44.08 -23.16
N ASN A 371 -2.37 -44.43 -21.95
CA ASN A 371 -1.47 -43.58 -21.15
C ASN A 371 -0.09 -43.41 -21.80
N LEU A 372 0.47 -44.47 -22.41
CA LEU A 372 1.73 -44.40 -23.16
C LEU A 372 1.62 -43.48 -24.37
N VAL A 373 0.52 -43.55 -25.12
CA VAL A 373 0.26 -42.68 -26.26
C VAL A 373 0.13 -41.23 -25.79
N THR A 374 -0.70 -40.99 -24.78
CA THR A 374 -0.91 -39.63 -24.22
C THR A 374 0.39 -39.02 -23.69
N THR A 375 1.19 -39.79 -22.97
CA THR A 375 2.50 -39.33 -22.46
C THR A 375 3.50 -39.09 -23.59
N SER A 376 3.44 -39.87 -24.67
CA SER A 376 4.37 -39.74 -25.80
C SER A 376 4.00 -38.57 -26.73
N THR A 377 2.71 -38.25 -26.88
CA THR A 377 2.23 -37.16 -27.74
C THR A 377 2.27 -35.79 -27.04
N ALA A 378 2.10 -35.76 -25.71
CA ALA A 378 2.08 -34.52 -24.91
C ALA A 378 3.23 -33.53 -25.20
N PRO A 379 4.53 -33.93 -25.21
CA PRO A 379 5.62 -32.98 -25.41
C PRO A 379 5.60 -32.33 -26.81
N PHE A 380 5.11 -33.03 -27.84
CA PHE A 380 4.96 -32.46 -29.17
C PHE A 380 3.93 -31.34 -29.17
N ILE A 381 2.78 -31.57 -28.53
CA ILE A 381 1.69 -30.60 -28.49
C ILE A 381 2.09 -29.38 -27.66
N SER A 382 2.62 -29.56 -26.46
CA SER A 382 2.99 -28.43 -25.59
C SER A 382 4.13 -27.59 -26.19
N ARG A 383 5.14 -28.21 -26.84
CA ARG A 383 6.23 -27.49 -27.51
C ARG A 383 5.73 -26.67 -28.70
N GLU A 384 4.87 -27.25 -29.53
CA GLU A 384 4.29 -26.55 -30.69
C GLU A 384 3.33 -25.43 -30.24
N THR A 385 2.57 -25.64 -29.15
CA THR A 385 1.70 -24.61 -28.55
C THR A 385 2.52 -23.40 -28.09
N ALA A 386 3.61 -23.63 -27.34
CA ALA A 386 4.49 -22.56 -26.89
C ALA A 386 5.16 -21.82 -28.06
N ARG A 387 5.61 -22.56 -29.08
CA ARG A 387 6.20 -21.99 -30.31
C ARG A 387 5.18 -21.13 -31.08
N ALA A 388 3.95 -21.61 -31.20
CA ALA A 388 2.87 -20.89 -31.85
C ALA A 388 2.51 -19.60 -31.09
N ALA A 389 2.43 -19.67 -29.76
CA ALA A 389 2.24 -18.48 -28.92
C ALA A 389 3.34 -17.44 -29.15
N GLN A 390 4.60 -17.85 -29.19
CA GLN A 390 5.72 -16.93 -29.46
C GLN A 390 5.67 -16.33 -30.87
N SER A 391 5.21 -17.08 -31.87
CA SER A 391 5.08 -16.57 -33.25
C SER A 391 4.02 -15.46 -33.38
N LEU A 392 3.01 -15.46 -32.53
CA LEU A 392 1.98 -14.43 -32.49
C LEU A 392 2.47 -13.12 -31.82
N ASN A 393 3.63 -13.11 -31.16
CA ASN A 393 4.25 -11.93 -30.56
C ASN A 393 4.96 -11.00 -31.56
N SER A 394 4.64 -11.10 -32.86
CA SER A 394 5.17 -10.21 -33.90
C SER A 394 4.02 -9.38 -34.46
N PRO A 395 3.62 -8.29 -33.78
CA PRO A 395 2.56 -7.44 -34.28
C PRO A 395 2.95 -6.80 -35.61
N ALA A 396 1.95 -6.56 -36.45
CA ALA A 396 2.15 -5.79 -37.68
C ALA A 396 2.68 -4.39 -37.36
N PRO A 397 3.59 -3.83 -38.20
CA PRO A 397 4.17 -2.52 -37.96
C PRO A 397 3.09 -1.41 -37.97
N GLY A 398 3.28 -0.41 -37.11
CA GLY A 398 2.36 0.72 -36.95
C GLY A 398 1.16 0.46 -36.01
N GLY A 399 0.41 1.54 -35.74
CA GLY A 399 -0.70 1.53 -34.78
C GLY A 399 -0.26 1.91 -33.36
N PHE A 400 -1.04 1.49 -32.37
CA PHE A 400 -0.86 1.86 -30.97
C PHE A 400 -0.74 0.64 -30.08
N LEU A 401 0.20 0.66 -29.12
CA LEU A 401 0.20 -0.26 -27.99
C LEU A 401 -0.30 0.51 -26.76
N ILE A 402 -1.47 0.14 -26.27
CA ILE A 402 -2.08 0.75 -25.09
C ILE A 402 -1.79 -0.15 -23.90
N ALA A 403 -1.09 0.37 -22.89
CA ALA A 403 -0.70 -0.39 -21.70
C ALA A 403 -1.28 0.25 -20.43
N SER A 404 -1.81 -0.57 -19.51
CA SER A 404 -2.18 -0.12 -18.17
C SER A 404 -0.97 -0.14 -17.23
N ASP A 405 -0.60 1.02 -16.67
CA ASP A 405 0.47 1.11 -15.66
C ASP A 405 0.13 0.35 -14.37
N GLU A 406 -1.16 0.12 -14.10
CA GLU A 406 -1.64 -0.62 -12.94
C GLU A 406 -1.72 -2.14 -13.19
N GLY A 407 -1.48 -2.59 -14.43
CA GLY A 407 -1.67 -3.99 -14.83
C GLY A 407 -3.14 -4.44 -14.85
N SER A 408 -4.09 -3.50 -14.84
CA SER A 408 -5.50 -3.82 -14.98
C SER A 408 -5.84 -4.29 -16.39
N GLU A 409 -6.68 -5.31 -16.49
CA GLU A 409 -7.18 -5.79 -17.79
C GLU A 409 -8.05 -4.71 -18.45
N LEU A 410 -7.82 -4.48 -19.76
CA LEU A 410 -8.52 -3.48 -20.56
C LEU A 410 -9.72 -4.06 -21.34
N VAL A 411 -10.06 -5.32 -21.05
CA VAL A 411 -11.03 -6.14 -21.79
C VAL A 411 -12.08 -6.70 -20.82
N ASP A 412 -13.36 -6.64 -21.20
CA ASP A 412 -14.48 -7.13 -20.39
C ASP A 412 -14.77 -8.64 -20.60
N GLN A 413 -13.73 -9.45 -20.84
CA GLN A 413 -13.92 -10.88 -21.09
C GLN A 413 -13.96 -11.69 -19.79
N THR A 414 -14.88 -12.66 -19.76
CA THR A 414 -14.93 -13.64 -18.67
C THR A 414 -13.67 -14.49 -18.68
N TRP A 415 -13.04 -14.62 -17.52
CA TRP A 415 -11.84 -15.44 -17.36
C TRP A 415 -12.13 -16.91 -17.71
N PRO A 416 -11.18 -17.60 -18.36
CA PRO A 416 -11.30 -19.02 -18.59
C PRO A 416 -11.34 -19.77 -17.24
N SER A 417 -12.19 -20.79 -17.15
CA SER A 417 -12.34 -21.59 -15.93
C SER A 417 -11.10 -22.44 -15.61
N THR A 418 -10.30 -22.73 -16.62
CA THR A 418 -9.06 -23.51 -16.54
C THR A 418 -7.98 -22.81 -17.36
N PRO A 419 -6.79 -22.57 -16.80
CA PRO A 419 -5.71 -21.91 -17.54
C PRO A 419 -5.16 -22.85 -18.61
N LEU A 420 -4.59 -22.28 -19.67
CA LEU A 420 -4.20 -23.03 -20.88
C LEU A 420 -3.26 -24.22 -20.58
N TYR A 421 -2.30 -24.03 -19.68
CA TYR A 421 -1.29 -25.05 -19.39
C TYR A 421 -1.77 -26.15 -18.43
N ASP A 422 -2.97 -26.01 -17.84
CA ASP A 422 -3.58 -27.03 -17.00
C ASP A 422 -4.48 -27.99 -17.81
N TYR A 423 -4.75 -27.68 -19.08
CA TYR A 423 -5.47 -28.60 -19.96
C TYR A 423 -4.63 -29.86 -20.26
N PRO A 424 -5.28 -31.03 -20.42
CA PRO A 424 -4.61 -32.19 -20.96
C PRO A 424 -4.08 -31.87 -22.37
N ALA A 425 -2.90 -32.39 -22.72
CA ALA A 425 -2.20 -32.01 -23.95
C ALA A 425 -3.06 -32.17 -25.23
N GLN A 426 -3.96 -33.15 -25.27
CA GLN A 426 -4.88 -33.37 -26.39
C GLN A 426 -5.85 -32.19 -26.62
N GLU A 427 -6.31 -31.56 -25.54
CA GLU A 427 -7.24 -30.42 -25.63
C GLU A 427 -6.51 -29.08 -25.67
N GLN A 428 -5.29 -29.03 -25.14
CA GLN A 428 -4.46 -27.82 -25.00
C GLN A 428 -4.36 -27.02 -26.31
N TRP A 429 -4.09 -27.67 -27.44
CA TRP A 429 -3.98 -26.98 -28.74
C TRP A 429 -5.31 -26.35 -29.18
N SER A 430 -6.41 -27.08 -29.01
CA SER A 430 -7.74 -26.58 -29.37
C SER A 430 -8.19 -25.44 -28.45
N ALA A 431 -7.84 -25.51 -27.17
CA ALA A 431 -8.07 -24.45 -26.20
C ALA A 431 -7.25 -23.21 -26.56
N PHE A 432 -5.99 -23.37 -26.95
CA PHE A 432 -5.14 -22.29 -27.44
C PHE A 432 -5.71 -21.64 -28.69
N GLN A 433 -6.15 -22.41 -29.69
CA GLN A 433 -6.77 -21.87 -30.91
C GLN A 433 -8.04 -21.07 -30.61
N ARG A 434 -8.89 -21.55 -29.68
CA ARG A 434 -10.08 -20.80 -29.23
C ARG A 434 -9.70 -19.51 -28.53
N LEU A 435 -8.74 -19.56 -27.60
CA LEU A 435 -8.24 -18.37 -26.90
C LEU A 435 -7.65 -17.36 -27.90
N ALA A 436 -6.81 -17.80 -28.85
CA ALA A 436 -6.25 -16.94 -29.87
C ALA A 436 -7.36 -16.32 -30.74
N GLN A 437 -8.34 -17.10 -31.19
CA GLN A 437 -9.46 -16.60 -31.99
C GLN A 437 -10.24 -15.51 -31.25
N THR A 438 -10.47 -15.69 -29.96
CA THR A 438 -11.18 -14.74 -29.12
C THR A 438 -10.33 -13.51 -28.81
N LEU A 439 -9.05 -13.69 -28.46
CA LEU A 439 -8.16 -12.64 -27.95
C LEU A 439 -7.45 -11.79 -29.01
N MET A 440 -7.48 -12.22 -30.28
CA MET A 440 -6.94 -11.45 -31.41
C MET A 440 -7.86 -10.33 -31.91
N GLN A 441 -9.16 -10.37 -31.61
CA GLN A 441 -10.15 -9.35 -32.01
C GLN A 441 -11.10 -9.02 -30.86
N THR A 442 -10.56 -8.70 -29.69
CA THR A 442 -11.36 -8.38 -28.52
C THR A 442 -11.86 -6.95 -28.56
N PRO A 443 -13.16 -6.70 -28.28
CA PRO A 443 -13.57 -5.36 -27.93
C PRO A 443 -12.87 -4.95 -26.65
N PHE A 444 -12.30 -3.76 -26.62
CA PHE A 444 -11.63 -3.20 -25.46
C PHE A 444 -12.16 -1.82 -25.14
N SER A 445 -12.07 -1.46 -23.87
CA SER A 445 -12.37 -0.12 -23.37
C SER A 445 -11.22 0.30 -22.48
N ALA A 446 -10.50 1.34 -22.90
CA ALA A 446 -9.38 1.88 -22.16
C ALA A 446 -9.69 3.33 -21.78
N GLU A 447 -9.85 3.56 -20.48
CA GLU A 447 -10.07 4.88 -19.91
C GLU A 447 -8.94 5.21 -18.93
N GLY A 448 -8.26 6.32 -19.17
CA GLY A 448 -7.11 6.69 -18.35
C GLY A 448 -6.48 8.00 -18.75
N ILE A 449 -5.57 8.46 -17.90
CA ILE A 449 -4.69 9.59 -18.17
C ILE A 449 -3.38 9.06 -18.72
N VAL A 450 -2.86 9.71 -19.76
CA VAL A 450 -1.62 9.33 -20.41
C VAL A 450 -0.44 9.71 -19.55
N THR A 451 0.33 8.71 -19.11
CA THR A 451 1.54 8.90 -18.29
C THR A 451 2.81 8.94 -19.12
N SER A 452 2.87 8.17 -20.20
CA SER A 452 4.01 8.10 -21.10
C SER A 452 3.57 7.84 -22.55
N VAL A 453 4.30 8.44 -23.50
CA VAL A 453 4.12 8.24 -24.94
C VAL A 453 5.49 8.12 -25.58
N TYR A 454 5.77 7.01 -26.23
CA TYR A 454 6.99 6.82 -27.03
C TYR A 454 6.70 5.98 -28.27
N THR A 455 7.53 6.11 -29.30
CA THR A 455 7.41 5.34 -30.55
C THR A 455 8.55 4.35 -30.65
N ASP A 456 8.23 3.08 -30.84
CA ASP A 456 9.23 2.02 -31.03
C ASP A 456 9.78 1.99 -32.46
N ALA A 457 10.86 1.24 -32.69
CA ALA A 457 11.52 1.07 -33.99
C ALA A 457 10.58 0.56 -35.09
N ASN A 458 9.52 -0.16 -34.72
CA ASN A 458 8.49 -0.67 -35.64
C ASN A 458 7.42 0.38 -36.01
N GLY A 459 7.56 1.62 -35.53
CA GLY A 459 6.59 2.70 -35.77
C GLY A 459 5.30 2.58 -34.96
N THR A 460 5.26 1.67 -33.98
CA THR A 460 4.15 1.52 -33.03
C THR A 460 4.28 2.58 -31.93
N GLN A 461 3.20 3.30 -31.64
CA GLN A 461 3.17 4.29 -30.57
C GLN A 461 2.68 3.64 -29.28
N HIS A 462 3.56 3.58 -28.28
CA HIS A 462 3.28 3.05 -26.95
C HIS A 462 2.66 4.16 -26.11
N ILE A 463 1.48 3.90 -25.56
CA ILE A 463 0.72 4.80 -24.71
C ILE A 463 0.48 4.08 -23.38
N SER A 464 1.11 4.59 -22.32
CA SER A 464 0.81 4.16 -20.97
C SER A 464 -0.37 4.95 -20.40
N LEU A 465 -1.36 4.22 -19.88
CA LEU A 465 -2.54 4.77 -19.23
C LEU A 465 -2.51 4.45 -17.75
N HIS A 466 -2.84 5.46 -16.95
CA HIS A 466 -3.16 5.30 -15.55
C HIS A 466 -4.65 5.59 -15.34
N ARG A 467 -5.32 4.75 -14.55
CA ARG A 467 -6.77 4.82 -14.39
C ARG A 467 -7.19 6.19 -13.83
N ILE A 468 -8.29 6.73 -14.34
CA ILE A 468 -8.87 7.96 -13.77
C ILE A 468 -9.35 7.61 -12.35
N PRO A 469 -8.90 8.36 -11.31
CA PRO A 469 -9.37 8.09 -9.96
C PRO A 469 -10.87 8.33 -9.88
N ASP A 470 -11.60 7.36 -9.32
CA ASP A 470 -13.02 7.49 -9.03
C ASP A 470 -13.28 8.72 -8.14
N LYS A 471 -14.54 9.19 -8.06
CA LYS A 471 -14.91 10.38 -7.26
C LYS A 471 -14.38 10.33 -5.81
N SER A 472 -14.26 9.14 -5.21
CA SER A 472 -13.64 8.94 -3.89
C SER A 472 -12.13 9.17 -3.88
N GLY A 473 -11.42 8.76 -4.93
CA GLY A 473 -9.99 8.98 -5.12
C GLY A 473 -9.63 10.47 -5.21
N TRP A 474 -10.47 11.28 -5.87
CA TRP A 474 -10.31 12.74 -5.90
C TRP A 474 -10.35 13.38 -4.51
N TRP A 475 -11.30 12.98 -3.67
CA TRP A 475 -11.39 13.49 -2.28
C TRP A 475 -10.19 13.08 -1.45
N ARG A 476 -9.64 11.87 -1.66
CA ARG A 476 -8.41 11.43 -1.01
C ARG A 476 -7.22 12.27 -1.45
N TYR A 477 -7.04 12.52 -2.74
CA TYR A 477 -5.95 13.41 -3.22
C TYR A 477 -6.09 14.83 -2.66
N LEU A 478 -7.28 15.42 -2.69
CA LEU A 478 -7.52 16.72 -2.09
C LEU A 478 -7.23 16.72 -0.58
N GLY A 479 -7.67 15.69 0.14
CA GLY A 479 -7.39 15.49 1.56
C GLY A 479 -5.89 15.37 1.87
N THR A 480 -5.14 14.61 1.07
CA THR A 480 -3.69 14.45 1.24
C THR A 480 -2.95 15.77 1.08
N THR A 481 -3.27 16.55 0.05
CA THR A 481 -2.62 17.84 -0.22
C THR A 481 -2.91 18.86 0.88
N LEU A 482 -4.17 18.94 1.34
CA LEU A 482 -4.58 19.82 2.42
C LEU A 482 -3.91 19.43 3.75
N LEU A 483 -3.89 18.13 4.07
CA LEU A 483 -3.26 17.62 5.29
C LEU A 483 -1.74 17.87 5.26
N MET A 484 -1.09 17.65 4.12
CA MET A 484 0.34 17.92 3.95
C MET A 484 0.67 19.39 4.19
N LEU A 485 -0.09 20.32 3.59
CA LEU A 485 0.09 21.75 3.79
C LEU A 485 -0.13 22.14 5.26
N ALA A 486 -1.19 21.62 5.89
CA ALA A 486 -1.48 21.85 7.30
C ALA A 486 -0.36 21.34 8.22
N MET A 487 0.22 20.17 7.94
CA MET A 487 1.34 19.62 8.72
C MET A 487 2.62 20.44 8.54
N ILE A 488 2.92 20.93 7.33
CA ILE A 488 4.06 21.83 7.09
C ILE A 488 3.91 23.11 7.92
N VAL A 489 2.74 23.77 7.81
CA VAL A 489 2.48 25.02 8.55
C VAL A 489 2.54 24.78 10.06
N SER A 490 1.96 23.68 10.54
CA SER A 490 1.97 23.31 11.96
C SER A 490 3.39 23.03 12.47
N ALA A 491 4.20 22.28 11.72
CA ALA A 491 5.58 21.95 12.09
C ALA A 491 6.45 23.20 12.17
N VAL A 492 6.37 24.09 11.18
CA VAL A 492 7.15 25.34 11.15
C VAL A 492 6.70 26.29 12.27
N TYR A 493 5.40 26.54 12.41
CA TYR A 493 4.88 27.44 13.44
C TYR A 493 5.20 26.96 14.85
N ASN A 494 4.91 25.69 15.16
CA ASN A 494 5.17 25.13 16.48
C ASN A 494 6.66 24.96 16.76
N GLY A 495 7.48 24.68 15.74
CA GLY A 495 8.95 24.65 15.86
C GLY A 495 9.54 26.01 16.25
N ILE A 496 9.14 27.08 15.57
CA ILE A 496 9.57 28.45 15.90
C ILE A 496 9.10 28.86 17.29
N GLN A 497 7.85 28.55 17.66
CA GLN A 497 7.32 28.84 18.99
C GLN A 497 8.05 28.05 20.08
N ALA A 498 8.33 26.76 19.86
CA ALA A 498 9.09 25.93 20.79
C ALA A 498 10.48 26.52 21.04
N PHE A 499 11.19 26.93 19.99
CA PHE A 499 12.51 27.53 20.09
C PHE A 499 12.50 28.86 20.86
N ARG A 500 11.59 29.79 20.51
CA ARG A 500 11.43 31.07 21.22
C ARG A 500 11.12 30.88 22.70
N ARG A 501 10.22 29.93 23.01
CA ARG A 501 9.82 29.60 24.38
C ARG A 501 10.95 28.93 25.16
N TYR A 502 11.72 28.07 24.52
CA TYR A 502 12.89 27.44 25.12
C TYR A 502 13.97 28.45 25.49
N GLN A 503 14.26 29.41 24.61
CA GLN A 503 15.20 30.51 24.90
C GLN A 503 14.75 31.32 26.13
N ARG A 504 13.49 31.78 26.15
CA ARG A 504 12.93 32.53 27.29
C ARG A 504 12.90 31.71 28.58
N HIS A 505 12.60 30.42 28.50
CA HIS A 505 12.63 29.53 29.67
C HIS A 505 14.05 29.42 30.26
N ARG A 506 15.08 29.43 29.41
CA ARG A 506 16.48 29.37 29.84
C ARG A 506 16.95 30.65 30.53
N THR A 507 16.52 31.83 30.07
CA THR A 507 16.91 33.11 30.69
C THR A 507 16.05 33.48 31.89
N ARG A 508 14.82 32.96 31.99
CA ARG A 508 13.83 33.30 33.02
C ARG A 508 14.40 33.39 34.45
N MET A 509 15.17 32.39 34.90
CA MET A 509 15.70 32.41 36.27
C MET A 509 16.70 33.53 36.51
N ALA A 510 17.55 33.84 35.53
CA ALA A 510 18.49 34.95 35.62
C ALA A 510 17.75 36.29 35.62
N ASP A 511 16.75 36.44 34.74
CA ASP A 511 15.96 37.66 34.63
C ASP A 511 15.16 37.94 35.93
N ILE A 512 14.66 36.89 36.61
CA ILE A 512 13.98 37.00 37.92
C ILE A 512 14.96 37.43 39.02
N GLN A 513 16.17 36.88 39.03
CA GLN A 513 17.19 37.26 40.00
C GLN A 513 17.59 38.72 39.83
N GLU A 514 17.86 39.15 38.59
CA GLU A 514 18.17 40.54 38.24
C GLU A 514 17.02 41.49 38.64
N TYR A 515 15.76 41.09 38.42
CA TYR A 515 14.60 41.86 38.84
C TYR A 515 14.59 42.10 40.36
N TYR A 516 14.77 41.06 41.17
CA TYR A 516 14.78 41.22 42.63
C TYR A 516 16.01 41.99 43.14
N GLU A 517 17.19 41.79 42.55
CA GLU A 517 18.38 42.59 42.85
C GLU A 517 18.13 44.08 42.60
N SER A 518 17.47 44.42 41.48
CA SER A 518 17.14 45.81 41.15
C SER A 518 16.12 46.44 42.11
N CYS A 519 15.12 45.66 42.55
CA CYS A 519 14.10 46.13 43.49
C CYS A 519 14.64 46.35 44.90
N LEU A 520 15.55 45.49 45.36
CA LEU A 520 16.08 45.52 46.73
C LEU A 520 17.31 46.43 46.85
N ASN A 521 18.09 46.61 45.78
CA ASN A 521 19.26 47.49 45.72
C ASN A 521 19.15 48.54 44.59
N PRO A 522 18.31 49.59 44.74
CA PRO A 522 18.08 50.59 43.69
C PRO A 522 19.30 51.47 43.32
N ARG A 523 20.48 51.27 43.94
CA ARG A 523 21.69 52.10 43.74
C ARG A 523 22.60 51.64 42.60
N LEU A 524 22.28 50.56 41.88
CA LEU A 524 23.09 50.10 40.74
C LEU A 524 22.58 50.59 39.37
N THR A 525 21.43 51.26 39.30
CA THR A 525 20.91 51.86 38.06
C THR A 525 20.83 53.38 38.17
N VAL A 526 21.96 54.03 38.42
CA VAL A 526 22.17 55.40 37.94
C VAL A 526 23.23 55.29 36.87
N SER A 527 22.82 55.03 35.63
CA SER A 527 23.64 55.48 34.50
C SER A 527 23.67 57.00 34.56
N PRO A 528 24.84 57.64 34.40
CA PRO A 528 24.92 59.08 34.38
C PRO A 528 24.11 59.59 33.20
N GLU A 529 23.30 60.61 33.48
CA GLU A 529 22.51 61.37 32.51
C GLU A 529 23.37 61.77 31.30
N ASN A 530 22.81 61.61 30.10
CA ASN A 530 23.10 62.44 28.94
C ASN A 530 21.77 62.99 28.42
#